data_AF-A0A2V7IJ97-F1
#
_entry.id   AF-A0A2V7IJ97-F1
#
_cell.length_a   1.000
_cell.length_b   1.000
_cell.length_c   1.000
_cell.angle_alpha   90.00
_cell.angle_beta   90.00
_cell.angle_gamma   90.00
#
_symmetry.space_group_name_H-M   'P 1'
#
loop_
_entity.id
_entity.type
_entity.pdbx_description
1 polymer ?
#
loop_
_entity_poly.entity_id
_entity_poly.type
_entity_poly.pdbx_seq_one_letter_code
_entity_poly.pdbx_strand_id
1 'polypeptide(L)'
;MGARAGSDSRRDRSNRGSSDPLGANRPSPSTQEADMLRAAILVAASVAAAGCVSVPTAPPELQAVALTFKPSPGMARIYVYRAGGAFGGASKLSVAIDSQIVGRTAAGTYLMVELAPGLHRVSSPTGENESAVSLDAVADSIYFVKLWPKMGFFSAHSGMERMDPTEARSGIATARMVPSTWPGTPMREQP
;
A
#
# COMPACT_ATOMS: atom_id res chain seq x y z
N MET A 1 39.15 55.78 -52.96
CA MET A 1 38.19 55.72 -54.09
C MET A 1 37.20 54.61 -53.73
N GLY A 2 35.87 54.79 -53.68
CA GLY A 2 34.99 55.18 -54.80
C GLY A 2 34.71 53.93 -55.66
N ALA A 3 33.52 53.60 -56.14
CA ALA A 3 32.15 54.13 -56.00
C ALA A 3 31.16 52.96 -56.32
N ARG A 4 29.83 53.04 -56.34
CA ARG A 4 28.82 54.11 -56.19
C ARG A 4 27.47 53.43 -55.80
N ALA A 5 26.44 54.19 -55.41
CA ALA A 5 25.06 53.67 -55.36
C ALA A 5 24.43 53.59 -56.76
N GLY A 6 23.49 52.66 -56.97
CA GLY A 6 22.75 52.49 -58.22
C GLY A 6 21.36 51.90 -57.96
N SER A 7 20.37 52.77 -57.76
CA SER A 7 18.95 52.42 -57.73
C SER A 7 18.47 52.06 -59.13
N ASP A 8 17.63 51.02 -59.26
CA ASP A 8 16.69 50.98 -60.38
C ASP A 8 15.33 50.40 -59.95
N SER A 9 14.35 50.48 -60.86
CA SER A 9 13.05 51.00 -60.51
C SER A 9 11.92 50.39 -61.33
N ARG A 10 10.80 50.17 -60.64
CA ARG A 10 9.42 50.23 -61.15
C ARG A 10 9.07 49.49 -62.46
N ARG A 11 8.27 48.43 -62.23
CA ARG A 11 7.02 48.07 -62.93
C ARG A 11 7.12 47.40 -64.31
N ASP A 12 6.68 46.15 -64.31
CA ASP A 12 5.62 45.66 -65.19
C ASP A 12 4.91 44.50 -64.44
N ARG A 13 3.66 44.07 -64.62
CA ARG A 13 2.32 44.63 -64.94
C ARG A 13 1.45 43.39 -65.21
N SER A 14 0.16 43.47 -64.92
CA SER A 14 -0.85 42.42 -65.17
C SER A 14 -0.72 41.16 -64.26
N ASN A 15 -1.77 40.36 -64.03
CA ASN A 15 -3.15 40.46 -64.52
C ASN A 15 -4.17 39.96 -63.47
N ARG A 16 -5.42 40.37 -63.68
CA ARG A 16 -6.69 39.97 -63.05
C ARG A 16 -6.73 38.60 -62.33
N GLY A 17 -7.34 38.62 -61.14
CA GLY A 17 -8.65 37.99 -60.96
C GLY A 17 -8.70 36.65 -60.23
N SER A 18 -8.99 36.70 -58.93
CA SER A 18 -9.88 35.75 -58.27
C SER A 18 -10.47 36.39 -57.00
N SER A 19 -11.79 36.42 -56.94
CA SER A 19 -12.55 36.83 -55.75
C SER A 19 -12.91 35.58 -54.96
N ASP A 20 -12.25 35.35 -53.82
CA ASP A 20 -12.68 34.36 -52.82
C ASP A 20 -13.14 35.07 -51.55
N PRO A 21 -14.46 35.24 -51.36
CA PRO A 21 -15.05 35.78 -50.14
C PRO A 21 -15.39 34.64 -49.18
N LEU A 22 -14.48 34.26 -48.29
CA LEU A 22 -14.78 33.32 -47.20
C LEU A 22 -14.20 33.81 -45.88
N GLY A 23 -15.04 34.47 -45.09
CA GLY A 23 -14.75 34.72 -43.69
C GLY A 23 -14.53 33.39 -42.99
N ALA A 24 -13.36 33.23 -42.35
CA ALA A 24 -12.99 32.03 -41.62
C ALA A 24 -13.85 31.87 -40.36
N ASN A 25 -15.07 31.36 -40.55
CA ASN A 25 -15.99 31.02 -39.49
C ASN A 25 -15.47 29.78 -38.77
N ARG A 26 -14.46 29.97 -37.90
CA ARG A 26 -13.98 28.92 -37.00
C ARG A 26 -15.17 28.53 -36.11
N PRO A 27 -15.65 27.27 -36.14
CA PRO A 27 -16.64 26.85 -35.17
C PRO A 27 -16.02 26.99 -33.78
N SER A 28 -16.61 27.84 -32.95
CA SER A 28 -16.39 27.74 -31.51
C SER A 28 -16.81 26.33 -31.09
N PRO A 29 -16.02 25.60 -30.26
CA PRO A 29 -16.42 24.28 -29.80
C PRO A 29 -17.79 24.40 -29.15
N SER A 30 -18.73 23.58 -29.60
CA SER A 30 -20.10 23.62 -29.06
C SER A 30 -20.05 23.33 -27.57
N THR A 31 -20.92 23.96 -26.78
CA THR A 31 -20.90 23.85 -25.31
C THR A 31 -20.87 22.40 -24.84
N GLN A 32 -21.54 21.52 -25.59
CA GLN A 32 -21.59 20.07 -25.42
C GLN A 32 -20.21 19.38 -25.45
N GLU A 33 -19.26 19.80 -26.30
CA GLU A 33 -17.91 19.22 -26.34
C GLU A 33 -17.08 19.64 -25.13
N ALA A 34 -17.20 20.90 -24.71
CA ALA A 34 -16.53 21.41 -23.51
C ALA A 34 -17.08 20.76 -22.23
N ASP A 35 -18.40 20.53 -22.18
CA ASP A 35 -19.07 19.87 -21.05
C ASP A 35 -18.78 18.35 -21.03
N MET A 36 -18.69 17.67 -22.19
CA MET A 36 -18.20 16.29 -22.25
C MET A 36 -16.74 16.17 -21.80
N LEU A 37 -15.86 17.09 -22.21
CA LEU A 37 -14.47 17.09 -21.76
C LEU A 37 -14.36 17.32 -20.24
N ARG A 38 -15.16 18.23 -19.69
CA ARG A 38 -15.25 18.50 -18.25
C ARG A 38 -15.81 17.31 -17.48
N ALA A 39 -16.87 16.66 -17.99
CA ALA A 39 -17.43 15.45 -17.40
C ALA A 39 -16.41 14.30 -17.41
N ALA A 40 -15.68 14.11 -18.52
CA ALA A 40 -14.62 13.11 -18.60
C ALA A 40 -13.47 13.38 -17.60
N ILE A 41 -13.06 14.64 -17.42
CA ILE A 41 -12.06 15.04 -16.43
C ILE A 41 -12.56 14.81 -14.99
N LEU A 42 -13.83 15.11 -14.69
CA LEU A 42 -14.43 14.87 -13.37
C LEU A 42 -14.60 13.38 -13.06
N VAL A 43 -14.95 12.56 -14.05
CA VAL A 43 -15.02 11.08 -13.92
C VAL A 43 -13.61 10.47 -13.80
N ALA A 44 -12.62 10.98 -14.54
CA ALA A 44 -11.23 10.54 -14.37
C ALA A 44 -10.65 10.93 -12.99
N ALA A 45 -10.99 12.11 -12.47
CA ALA A 45 -10.56 12.58 -11.16
C ALA A 45 -11.16 11.78 -9.99
N SER A 46 -12.39 11.25 -10.12
CA SER A 46 -13.02 10.45 -9.06
C SER A 46 -12.46 9.03 -8.94
N VAL A 47 -11.84 8.49 -10.00
CA VAL A 47 -11.16 7.17 -9.98
C VAL A 47 -9.80 7.22 -9.26
N ALA A 48 -9.23 8.41 -9.01
CA ALA A 48 -7.96 8.57 -8.31
C ALA A 48 -8.01 8.26 -6.80
N ALA A 49 -9.19 8.02 -6.22
CA ALA A 49 -9.38 7.56 -4.84
C ALA A 49 -9.04 6.06 -4.64
N ALA A 50 -7.97 5.59 -5.27
CA ALA A 50 -7.42 4.25 -5.06
C ALA A 50 -6.85 4.17 -3.65
N GLY A 51 -7.69 3.73 -2.70
CA GLY A 51 -7.35 3.75 -1.28
C GLY A 51 -6.07 2.97 -0.99
N CYS A 52 -5.05 3.68 -0.48
CA CYS A 52 -3.90 3.06 0.17
C CYS A 52 -4.43 2.03 1.17
N VAL A 53 -4.06 0.75 1.02
CA VAL A 53 -4.64 -0.36 1.77
C VAL A 53 -4.22 -0.27 3.24
N SER A 54 -4.97 0.53 3.98
CA SER A 54 -4.66 0.94 5.34
C SER A 54 -5.15 -0.11 6.32
N VAL A 55 -4.27 -0.45 7.26
CA VAL A 55 -4.60 -1.22 8.46
C VAL A 55 -4.53 -0.25 9.65
N PRO A 56 -5.47 -0.34 10.62
CA PRO A 56 -5.44 0.50 11.81
C PRO A 56 -4.06 0.45 12.50
N THR A 57 -3.65 1.57 13.08
CA THR A 57 -2.47 1.65 13.94
C THR A 57 -2.88 1.36 15.37
N ALA A 58 -2.08 0.59 16.12
CA ALA A 58 -2.32 0.41 17.55
C ALA A 58 -2.05 1.72 18.33
N PRO A 59 -2.67 1.93 19.49
CA PRO A 59 -2.33 3.04 20.38
C PRO A 59 -0.82 3.08 20.71
N PRO A 60 -0.18 4.26 20.79
CA PRO A 60 1.25 4.40 21.07
C PRO A 60 1.70 3.72 22.38
N GLU A 61 0.81 3.63 23.36
CA GLU A 61 1.03 3.00 24.66
C GLU A 61 1.23 1.48 24.50
N LEU A 62 0.43 0.84 23.66
CA LEU A 62 0.58 -0.59 23.34
C LEU A 62 1.87 -0.83 22.55
N GLN A 63 2.22 0.09 21.63
CA GLN A 63 3.49 0.02 20.91
C GLN A 63 4.69 0.16 21.86
N ALA A 64 4.63 1.08 22.84
CA ALA A 64 5.68 1.23 23.85
C ALA A 64 5.84 -0.03 24.69
N VAL A 65 4.74 -0.67 25.14
CA VAL A 65 4.80 -1.94 25.87
C VAL A 65 5.33 -3.08 24.99
N ALA A 66 4.94 -3.15 23.71
CA ALA A 66 5.46 -4.15 22.78
C ALA A 66 6.97 -3.97 22.54
N LEU A 67 7.46 -2.74 22.41
CA LEU A 67 8.89 -2.45 22.20
C LEU A 67 9.78 -2.68 23.44
N THR A 68 9.21 -3.00 24.61
CA THR A 68 10.01 -3.51 25.75
C THR A 68 10.61 -4.90 25.48
N PHE A 69 10.00 -5.67 24.57
CA PHE A 69 10.31 -7.08 24.32
C PHE A 69 10.34 -7.96 25.60
N LYS A 70 9.52 -7.63 26.60
CA LYS A 70 9.31 -8.40 27.83
C LYS A 70 7.87 -8.91 27.89
N PRO A 71 7.63 -10.23 27.98
CA PRO A 71 6.28 -10.77 28.17
C PRO A 71 5.72 -10.38 29.55
N SER A 72 4.41 -10.45 29.70
CA SER A 72 3.75 -10.50 31.01
C SER A 72 4.19 -11.75 31.79
N PRO A 73 4.35 -11.69 33.12
CA PRO A 73 4.82 -12.83 33.91
C PRO A 73 4.01 -14.11 33.68
N GLY A 74 4.69 -15.22 33.45
CA GLY A 74 4.09 -16.53 33.19
C GLY A 74 3.53 -16.73 31.78
N MET A 75 3.54 -15.69 30.92
CA MET A 75 3.09 -15.76 29.53
C MET A 75 4.27 -15.87 28.57
N ALA A 76 4.05 -16.44 27.39
CA ALA A 76 4.90 -16.24 26.24
C ALA A 76 4.42 -15.01 25.45
N ARG A 77 5.32 -14.30 24.76
CA ARG A 77 4.94 -13.20 23.85
C ARG A 77 5.43 -13.46 22.44
N ILE A 78 4.51 -13.45 21.48
CA ILE A 78 4.80 -13.61 20.05
C ILE A 78 4.70 -12.27 19.33
N TYR A 79 5.63 -12.03 18.42
CA TYR A 79 5.58 -10.97 17.42
C TYR A 79 5.46 -11.59 16.03
N VAL A 80 4.49 -11.13 15.25
CA VAL A 80 4.40 -11.47 13.82
C VAL A 80 4.72 -10.20 13.02
N TYR A 81 5.88 -10.22 12.36
CA TYR A 81 6.45 -9.07 11.66
C TYR A 81 6.36 -9.25 10.15
N ARG A 82 5.80 -8.24 9.47
CA ARG A 82 5.77 -8.15 8.01
C ARG A 82 6.62 -6.98 7.53
N ALA A 83 7.77 -7.31 6.96
CA ALA A 83 8.72 -6.34 6.43
C ALA A 83 8.09 -5.36 5.41
N GLY A 84 8.62 -4.14 5.37
CA GLY A 84 8.29 -3.16 4.33
C GLY A 84 9.01 -3.47 3.02
N GLY A 85 8.31 -3.37 1.89
CA GLY A 85 8.88 -3.61 0.57
C GLY A 85 7.89 -3.29 -0.57
N ALA A 86 8.41 -3.10 -1.77
CA ALA A 86 7.62 -2.66 -2.94
C ALA A 86 6.63 -3.72 -3.47
N PHE A 87 6.80 -4.99 -3.12
CA PHE A 87 5.99 -6.10 -3.62
C PHE A 87 4.91 -6.53 -2.62
N GLY A 88 3.68 -6.75 -3.12
CA GLY A 88 2.56 -7.26 -2.32
C GLY A 88 2.00 -6.29 -1.25
N GLY A 89 2.36 -5.01 -1.28
CA GLY A 89 1.89 -4.00 -0.31
C GLY A 89 0.38 -3.76 -0.32
N ALA A 90 -0.31 -4.08 -1.42
CA ALA A 90 -1.75 -3.90 -1.60
C ALA A 90 -2.63 -4.96 -0.91
N SER A 91 -2.06 -6.02 -0.32
CA SER A 91 -2.85 -7.09 0.31
C SER A 91 -2.71 -7.10 1.83
N LYS A 92 -3.83 -7.06 2.57
CA LYS A 92 -3.86 -7.31 4.02
C LYS A 92 -3.70 -8.81 4.27
N LEU A 93 -2.73 -9.21 5.08
CA LEU A 93 -2.57 -10.61 5.49
C LEU A 93 -3.10 -10.78 6.91
N SER A 94 -4.11 -11.62 7.07
CA SER A 94 -4.62 -12.01 8.38
C SER A 94 -3.60 -12.89 9.09
N VAL A 95 -3.52 -12.79 10.41
CA VAL A 95 -2.77 -13.69 11.28
C VAL A 95 -3.76 -14.38 12.20
N ALA A 96 -3.56 -15.66 12.45
CA ALA A 96 -4.34 -16.45 13.39
C ALA A 96 -3.43 -17.16 14.39
N ILE A 97 -3.96 -17.37 15.59
CA ILE A 97 -3.42 -18.27 16.61
C ILE A 97 -4.51 -19.32 16.86
N ASP A 98 -4.15 -20.60 16.76
CA ASP A 98 -5.06 -21.74 17.00
C ASP A 98 -6.39 -21.60 16.24
N SER A 99 -6.25 -21.26 14.95
CA SER A 99 -7.35 -21.00 14.00
C SER A 99 -8.25 -19.79 14.30
N GLN A 100 -7.95 -18.99 15.33
CA GLN A 100 -8.65 -17.73 15.61
C GLN A 100 -7.88 -16.54 15.02
N ILE A 101 -8.52 -15.74 14.16
CA ILE A 101 -7.90 -14.52 13.61
C ILE A 101 -7.57 -13.55 14.75
N VAL A 102 -6.28 -13.25 14.91
CA VAL A 102 -5.80 -12.33 15.95
C VAL A 102 -5.52 -10.91 15.49
N GLY A 103 -5.38 -10.69 14.18
CA GLY A 103 -5.10 -9.36 13.63
C GLY A 103 -4.83 -9.40 12.12
N ARG A 104 -4.57 -8.23 11.51
CA ARG A 104 -4.33 -8.10 10.06
C ARG A 104 -3.18 -7.14 9.78
N THR A 105 -2.15 -7.61 9.07
CA THR A 105 -0.92 -6.87 8.77
C THR A 105 -0.94 -6.26 7.37
N ALA A 106 -0.20 -5.15 7.20
CA ALA A 106 0.22 -4.58 5.92
C ALA A 106 1.75 -4.61 5.80
N ALA A 107 2.32 -4.13 4.68
CA ALA A 107 3.76 -3.97 4.57
C ALA A 107 4.29 -2.96 5.62
N GLY A 108 5.45 -3.27 6.23
CA GLY A 108 6.08 -2.42 7.26
C GLY A 108 5.33 -2.40 8.59
N THR A 109 4.61 -3.47 8.92
CA THR A 109 3.84 -3.57 10.16
C THR A 109 4.17 -4.83 10.96
N TYR A 110 3.88 -4.78 12.26
CA TYR A 110 3.89 -5.96 13.11
C TYR A 110 2.66 -5.98 14.01
N LEU A 111 2.34 -7.17 14.52
CA LEU A 111 1.44 -7.33 15.66
C LEU A 111 2.12 -8.14 16.76
N MET A 112 1.60 -8.00 17.97
CA MET A 112 2.07 -8.69 19.15
C MET A 112 0.87 -9.34 19.86
N VAL A 113 1.05 -10.56 20.37
CA VAL A 113 0.05 -11.30 21.16
C VAL A 113 0.76 -11.99 22.32
N GLU A 114 0.07 -12.18 23.43
CA GLU A 114 0.54 -13.01 24.54
C GLU A 114 -0.19 -14.34 24.57
N LEU A 115 0.56 -15.42 24.77
CA LEU A 115 0.11 -16.81 24.74
C LEU A 115 0.37 -17.44 26.10
N ALA A 116 -0.49 -18.39 26.49
CA ALA A 116 -0.17 -19.27 27.60
C ALA A 116 1.03 -20.17 27.24
N PRO A 117 1.70 -20.79 28.23
CA PRO A 117 2.67 -21.83 27.93
C PRO A 117 2.00 -23.07 27.31
N GLY A 118 2.62 -23.65 26.29
CA GLY A 118 2.13 -24.85 25.59
C GLY A 118 2.22 -24.77 24.06
N LEU A 119 1.68 -25.79 23.39
CA LEU A 119 1.68 -25.90 21.94
C LEU A 119 0.64 -24.97 21.30
N HIS A 120 1.11 -24.06 20.46
CA HIS A 120 0.29 -23.12 19.70
C HIS A 120 0.62 -23.17 18.19
N ARG A 121 -0.39 -22.97 17.35
CA ARG A 121 -0.24 -22.87 15.88
C ARG A 121 -0.47 -21.44 15.43
N VAL A 122 0.62 -20.80 15.02
CA VAL A 122 0.61 -19.48 14.39
C VAL A 122 0.37 -19.66 12.90
N SER A 123 -0.59 -18.98 12.30
CA SER A 123 -0.86 -19.10 10.87
C SER A 123 -1.28 -17.81 10.20
N SER A 124 -1.24 -17.80 8.86
CA SER A 124 -1.76 -16.72 8.04
C SER A 124 -2.66 -17.33 6.95
N PRO A 125 -3.96 -17.48 7.24
CA PRO A 125 -4.93 -17.95 6.26
C PRO A 125 -5.17 -16.89 5.20
N THR A 126 -5.02 -17.29 3.94
CA THR A 126 -5.48 -16.59 2.75
C THR A 126 -6.58 -17.42 2.08
N GLY A 127 -7.34 -16.84 1.15
CA GLY A 127 -8.53 -17.52 0.58
C GLY A 127 -8.24 -18.83 -0.15
N GLU A 128 -6.98 -19.06 -0.56
CA GLU A 128 -6.54 -20.22 -1.34
C GLU A 128 -5.41 -21.02 -0.65
N ASN A 129 -4.79 -20.50 0.42
CA ASN A 129 -3.63 -21.12 1.06
C ASN A 129 -3.53 -20.74 2.54
N GLU A 130 -2.91 -21.59 3.36
CA GLU A 130 -2.51 -21.24 4.73
C GLU A 130 -1.04 -21.60 4.96
N SER A 131 -0.23 -20.61 5.31
CA SER A 131 1.10 -20.85 5.89
C SER A 131 1.01 -20.87 7.41
N ALA A 132 1.77 -21.74 8.07
CA ALA A 132 1.74 -21.88 9.52
C ALA A 132 3.11 -22.25 10.11
N VAL A 133 3.31 -21.87 11.38
CA VAL A 133 4.46 -22.22 12.22
C VAL A 133 3.91 -22.70 13.56
N SER A 134 4.21 -23.95 13.93
CA SER A 134 3.96 -24.44 15.29
C SER A 134 5.03 -23.89 16.25
N LEU A 135 4.61 -23.51 17.44
CA LEU A 135 5.47 -23.08 18.54
C LEU A 135 5.14 -23.91 19.78
N ASP A 136 6.17 -24.33 20.51
CA ASP A 136 6.03 -24.76 21.90
C ASP A 136 6.42 -23.55 22.76
N ALA A 137 5.40 -22.89 23.31
CA ALA A 137 5.52 -21.62 23.99
C ALA A 137 5.91 -21.87 25.45
N VAL A 138 7.04 -21.29 25.88
CA VAL A 138 7.53 -21.38 27.26
C VAL A 138 7.18 -20.08 27.99
N ALA A 139 6.86 -20.18 29.28
CA ALA A 139 6.65 -19.03 30.15
C ALA A 139 7.84 -18.05 30.08
N ASP A 140 7.54 -16.76 30.22
CA ASP A 140 8.52 -15.66 30.25
C ASP A 140 9.43 -15.56 29.01
N SER A 141 9.04 -16.24 27.91
CA SER A 141 9.81 -16.32 26.66
C SER A 141 9.19 -15.48 25.53
N ILE A 142 10.01 -15.16 24.53
CA ILE A 142 9.61 -14.36 23.37
C ILE A 142 9.89 -15.08 22.06
N TYR A 143 8.98 -14.92 21.10
CA TYR A 143 9.04 -15.58 19.80
C TYR A 143 8.80 -14.58 18.67
N PHE A 144 9.50 -14.77 17.56
CA PHE A 144 9.43 -13.90 16.39
C PHE A 144 9.10 -14.75 15.16
N VAL A 145 8.09 -14.32 14.42
CA VAL A 145 7.67 -14.96 13.17
C VAL A 145 7.64 -13.91 12.07
N LYS A 146 8.36 -14.18 10.98
CA LYS A 146 8.38 -13.34 9.77
C LYS A 146 7.22 -13.75 8.89
N LEU A 147 6.50 -12.77 8.36
CA LEU A 147 5.35 -12.95 7.47
C LEU A 147 5.60 -12.17 6.19
N TRP A 148 5.48 -12.83 5.02
CA TRP A 148 5.62 -12.18 3.73
C TRP A 148 4.51 -12.60 2.76
N PRO A 149 4.10 -11.70 1.84
CA PRO A 149 3.26 -12.10 0.71
C PRO A 149 4.08 -12.94 -0.27
N LYS A 150 3.45 -13.98 -0.81
CA LYS A 150 3.91 -14.71 -1.99
C LYS A 150 2.97 -14.39 -3.14
N MET A 151 3.50 -14.20 -4.35
CA MET A 151 2.66 -14.07 -5.55
C MET A 151 1.99 -15.43 -5.83
N GLY A 152 0.67 -15.46 -5.83
CA GLY A 152 -0.12 -16.54 -6.42
C GLY A 152 -0.51 -16.20 -7.86
N PHE A 153 -1.10 -17.17 -8.56
CA PHE A 153 -1.56 -16.99 -9.94
C PHE A 153 -2.87 -16.18 -10.02
N PHE A 154 -3.71 -16.27 -8.97
CA PHE A 154 -5.00 -15.58 -8.87
C PHE A 154 -5.18 -14.80 -7.57
N SER A 155 -4.59 -15.24 -6.45
CA SER A 155 -4.66 -14.55 -5.16
C SER A 155 -3.29 -14.26 -4.51
N ALA A 156 -3.30 -13.51 -3.41
CA ALA A 156 -2.14 -13.33 -2.55
C ALA A 156 -1.97 -14.54 -1.62
N HIS A 157 -0.88 -15.29 -1.79
CA HIS A 157 -0.44 -16.30 -0.84
C HIS A 157 0.37 -15.68 0.29
N SER A 158 0.56 -16.42 1.39
CA SER A 158 1.44 -16.04 2.50
C SER A 158 2.67 -16.97 2.59
N GLY A 159 3.70 -16.52 3.29
CA GLY A 159 4.78 -17.34 3.83
C GLY A 159 5.04 -16.96 5.28
N MET A 160 5.34 -17.94 6.11
CA MET A 160 5.69 -17.73 7.52
C MET A 160 6.88 -18.60 7.92
N GLU A 161 7.81 -18.03 8.68
CA GLU A 161 8.96 -18.73 9.26
C GLU A 161 9.34 -18.11 10.61
N ARG A 162 10.03 -18.88 11.46
CA ARG A 162 10.63 -18.33 12.69
C ARG A 162 11.78 -17.40 12.31
N MET A 163 11.87 -16.26 12.98
CA MET A 163 12.84 -15.20 12.70
C MET A 163 13.91 -15.14 13.80
N ASP A 164 15.13 -14.76 13.45
CA ASP A 164 16.19 -14.51 14.43
C ASP A 164 15.78 -13.35 15.38
N PRO A 165 15.98 -13.47 16.71
CA PRO A 165 15.62 -12.42 17.66
C PRO A 165 16.30 -11.06 17.40
N THR A 166 17.51 -11.03 16.87
CA THR A 166 18.27 -9.80 16.60
C THR A 166 17.73 -9.09 15.36
N GLU A 167 17.55 -9.81 14.26
CA GLU A 167 16.91 -9.29 13.03
C GLU A 167 15.49 -8.79 13.35
N ALA A 168 14.73 -9.58 14.11
CA ALA A 168 13.34 -9.26 14.45
C ALA A 168 13.23 -8.00 15.30
N ARG A 169 14.05 -7.84 16.35
CA ARG A 169 14.07 -6.63 17.19
C ARG A 169 14.37 -5.38 16.38
N SER A 170 15.36 -5.45 15.48
CA SER A 170 15.73 -4.33 14.58
C SER A 170 14.58 -3.95 13.63
N GLY A 171 13.97 -4.94 12.98
CA GLY A 171 12.81 -4.71 12.09
C GLY A 171 11.60 -4.15 12.84
N ILE A 172 11.24 -4.75 13.97
CA ILE A 172 10.07 -4.36 14.78
C ILE A 172 10.24 -2.94 15.35
N ALA A 173 11.45 -2.54 15.75
CA ALA A 173 11.72 -1.19 16.26
C ALA A 173 11.46 -0.07 15.25
N THR A 174 11.51 -0.36 13.94
CA THR A 174 11.22 0.60 12.86
C THR A 174 9.83 0.43 12.25
N ALA A 175 9.10 -0.62 12.65
CA ALA A 175 7.80 -0.98 12.09
C ALA A 175 6.62 -0.43 12.90
N ARG A 176 5.48 -0.26 12.23
CA ARG A 176 4.24 0.23 12.85
C ARG A 176 3.45 -0.92 13.46
N MET A 177 3.08 -0.79 14.74
CA MET A 177 2.20 -1.77 15.38
C MET A 177 0.76 -1.65 14.86
N VAL A 178 0.12 -2.77 14.55
CA VAL A 178 -1.33 -2.87 14.28
C VAL A 178 -2.05 -3.50 15.46
N PRO A 179 -3.34 -3.22 15.69
CA PRO A 179 -4.12 -3.87 16.73
C PRO A 179 -4.15 -5.39 16.57
N SER A 180 -4.21 -6.06 17.72
CA SER A 180 -4.43 -7.50 17.84
C SER A 180 -5.45 -7.77 18.94
N THR A 181 -5.65 -9.04 19.29
CA THR A 181 -6.44 -9.49 20.47
C THR A 181 -5.67 -9.29 21.79
N TRP A 182 -4.87 -8.23 21.87
CA TRP A 182 -4.07 -7.92 23.04
C TRP A 182 -4.00 -6.40 23.25
N PRO A 183 -4.22 -5.89 24.48
CA PRO A 183 -4.74 -6.60 25.65
C PRO A 183 -6.29 -6.59 25.63
N GLY A 184 -6.94 -7.56 24.97
CA GLY A 184 -8.41 -7.60 24.90
C GLY A 184 -9.01 -8.57 23.87
N THR A 185 -10.32 -8.80 23.97
CA THR A 185 -11.11 -9.78 23.19
C THR A 185 -10.85 -9.75 21.67
N PRO A 186 -10.92 -10.90 20.96
CA PRO A 186 -10.62 -10.96 19.53
C PRO A 186 -11.37 -9.98 18.64
N MET A 187 -10.68 -9.52 17.60
CA MET A 187 -11.17 -8.58 16.57
C MET A 187 -12.16 -9.27 15.61
N ARG A 188 -13.27 -9.78 16.15
CA ARG A 188 -14.48 -10.03 15.38
C ARG A 188 -15.18 -8.69 15.14
N GLU A 189 -15.66 -8.51 13.91
CA GLU A 189 -16.61 -7.46 13.53
C GLU A 189 -16.07 -6.02 13.68
N GLN A 190 -15.15 -5.66 12.77
CA GLN A 190 -15.24 -4.33 12.15
C GLN A 190 -16.26 -4.43 11.00
N PRO A 191 -17.23 -3.50 10.89
CA PRO A 191 -18.25 -3.49 9.83
C PRO A 191 -17.65 -3.21 8.43
#